data_AF-A0A9X3V417-F1
#
_entry.id   AF-A0A9X3V417-F1
#
_cell.length_a   1.000
_cell.length_b   1.000
_cell.length_c   1.000
_cell.angle_alpha   90.00
_cell.angle_beta   90.00
_cell.angle_gamma   90.00
#
_symmetry.space_group_name_H-M   'P 1'
#
loop_
_entity.id
_entity.type
_entity.pdbx_description
1 polymer ?
#
loop_
_entity_poly.entity_id
_entity_poly.type
_entity_poly.pdbx_seq_one_letter_code
_entity_poly.pdbx_strand_id
1 'polypeptide(L)'
;MIDIGLSKMALIGAVALIVIGPEKLPRVARTVGTLLGKAQRYVADVKSEVNRSMELDELRKMKDTVEGAARDVHQSIHTHASDFQKDWDNGLAGPGDASAADAAMSYSQIVPTYKHPGKNWRLKRSATPQWFKARAGVRTKAQSGAARVARFRPRKLH
;
A
#
# COMPACT_ATOMS: atom_id res chain seq x y z
N MET A 1 -23.92 -9.43 -18.91
CA MET A 1 -24.80 -9.60 -17.74
C MET A 1 -23.91 -10.03 -16.59
N ILE A 2 -23.64 -9.11 -15.67
CA ILE A 2 -22.90 -9.41 -14.45
C ILE A 2 -23.94 -10.01 -13.50
N ASP A 3 -24.13 -11.34 -13.56
CA ASP A 3 -24.98 -12.09 -12.62
C ASP A 3 -24.32 -12.19 -11.23
N ILE A 4 -23.81 -11.06 -10.74
CA ILE A 4 -23.48 -10.84 -9.34
C ILE A 4 -24.80 -10.50 -8.65
N GLY A 5 -25.63 -11.52 -8.47
CA GLY A 5 -26.81 -11.41 -7.63
C GLY A 5 -26.42 -11.17 -6.17
N LEU A 6 -27.33 -10.59 -5.39
CA LEU A 6 -27.20 -10.43 -3.94
C LEU A 6 -26.70 -11.72 -3.26
N SER A 7 -27.14 -12.88 -3.75
CA SER A 7 -26.74 -14.20 -3.24
C SER A 7 -25.23 -14.47 -3.35
N LYS A 8 -24.58 -14.09 -4.46
CA LYS A 8 -23.13 -14.30 -4.64
C LYS A 8 -22.31 -13.35 -3.75
N MET A 9 -22.78 -12.11 -3.58
CA MET A 9 -22.16 -11.16 -2.65
C MET A 9 -22.31 -11.63 -1.19
N ALA A 10 -23.46 -12.19 -0.82
CA ALA A 10 -23.68 -12.77 0.49
C ALA A 10 -22.75 -13.97 0.76
N LEU A 11 -22.56 -14.86 -0.23
CA LEU A 11 -21.65 -16.00 -0.14
C LEU A 11 -20.20 -15.55 0.09
N ILE A 12 -19.70 -14.61 -0.71
CA ILE A 12 -18.33 -14.08 -0.57
C ILE A 12 -18.17 -13.39 0.80
N GLY A 13 -19.19 -12.64 1.25
CA GLY A 13 -19.21 -12.04 2.57
C GLY A 13 -19.13 -13.08 3.70
N ALA A 14 -19.88 -14.18 3.59
CA ALA A 14 -19.85 -15.27 4.56
C ALA A 14 -18.49 -15.97 4.62
N VAL A 15 -17.87 -16.26 3.46
CA VAL A 15 -16.52 -16.84 3.40
C VAL A 15 -15.48 -15.88 4.00
N ALA A 16 -15.56 -14.59 3.67
CA ALA A 16 -14.66 -13.59 4.24
C ALA A 16 -14.82 -13.50 5.78
N LEU A 17 -16.03 -13.64 6.32
CA LEU A 17 -16.28 -13.67 7.76
C LEU A 17 -15.61 -14.86 8.45
N ILE A 18 -15.62 -16.04 7.82
CA ILE A 18 -14.98 -17.24 8.36
C ILE A 18 -13.46 -17.12 8.35
N VAL A 19 -12.88 -16.66 7.23
CA VAL A 19 -11.42 -16.64 7.05
C VAL A 19 -10.75 -15.49 7.81
N ILE A 20 -11.29 -14.29 7.71
CA ILE A 20 -10.71 -13.07 8.32
C ILE A 20 -11.23 -12.89 9.76
N GLY A 21 -12.44 -13.36 10.04
CA GLY A 21 -13.15 -13.11 11.29
C GLY A 21 -14.00 -11.83 11.25
N PRO A 22 -15.20 -11.84 11.88
CA PRO A 22 -16.13 -10.70 11.90
C PRO A 22 -15.54 -9.43 12.54
N GLU A 23 -14.62 -9.58 13.49
CA GLU A 23 -14.01 -8.47 14.20
C GLU A 23 -13.01 -7.68 13.33
N LYS A 24 -12.38 -8.35 12.36
CA LYS A 24 -11.30 -7.78 11.53
C LYS A 24 -11.78 -7.27 10.18
N LEU A 25 -12.86 -7.84 9.64
CA LEU A 25 -13.49 -7.41 8.38
C LEU A 25 -13.80 -5.91 8.28
N PRO A 26 -14.42 -5.24 9.28
CA PRO A 26 -14.73 -3.81 9.18
C PRO A 26 -13.45 -2.96 9.08
N ARG A 27 -12.34 -3.43 9.64
CA ARG A 27 -11.04 -2.75 9.54
C ARG A 27 -10.45 -2.88 8.14
N VAL A 28 -10.55 -4.06 7.53
CA VAL A 28 -10.09 -4.31 6.15
C VAL A 28 -10.94 -3.52 5.15
N ALA A 29 -12.27 -3.58 5.26
CA ALA A 29 -13.18 -2.85 4.39
C ALA A 29 -12.92 -1.33 4.43
N ARG A 30 -12.69 -0.76 5.62
CA ARG A 30 -12.30 0.66 5.75
C ARG A 30 -10.96 0.96 5.07
N THR A 31 -9.97 0.09 5.24
CA THR A 31 -8.65 0.29 4.64
C THR A 31 -8.73 0.26 3.12
N VAL A 32 -9.34 -0.80 2.56
CA VAL A 32 -9.56 -0.95 1.11
C VAL A 32 -10.39 0.21 0.57
N GLY A 33 -11.49 0.57 1.25
CA GLY A 33 -12.34 1.70 0.84
C GLY A 33 -11.60 3.03 0.82
N THR A 34 -10.76 3.32 1.81
CA THR A 34 -9.96 4.55 1.82
C THR A 34 -8.90 4.59 0.70
N LEU A 35 -8.31 3.44 0.37
CA LEU A 35 -7.34 3.34 -0.72
C LEU A 35 -8.02 3.51 -2.08
N LEU A 36 -9.15 2.82 -2.28
CA LEU A 36 -9.94 2.91 -3.51
C LEU A 36 -10.46 4.35 -3.73
N GLY A 37 -10.97 4.99 -2.68
CA GLY A 37 -11.44 6.37 -2.75
C GLY A 37 -10.33 7.38 -3.06
N LYS A 38 -9.13 7.18 -2.53
CA LYS A 38 -7.95 7.97 -2.90
C LYS A 38 -7.56 7.76 -4.36
N ALA A 39 -7.51 6.50 -4.82
CA ALA A 39 -7.18 6.18 -6.19
C ALA A 39 -8.18 6.80 -7.18
N GLN A 40 -9.48 6.70 -6.91
CA GLN A 40 -10.52 7.33 -7.73
C GLN A 40 -10.32 8.85 -7.84
N ARG A 41 -9.94 9.51 -6.74
CA ARG A 41 -9.69 10.95 -6.72
C ARG A 41 -8.46 11.32 -7.55
N TYR A 42 -7.37 10.56 -7.42
CA TYR A 42 -6.18 10.74 -8.26
C TYR A 42 -6.48 10.56 -9.75
N VAL A 43 -7.26 9.55 -10.11
CA VAL A 43 -7.67 9.33 -11.51
C VAL A 43 -8.52 10.49 -12.02
N ALA A 44 -9.41 11.04 -11.19
CA ALA A 44 -10.21 12.21 -11.56
C ALA A 44 -9.34 13.46 -11.79
N ASP A 45 -8.36 13.71 -10.91
CA ASP A 45 -7.44 14.84 -11.03
C ASP A 45 -6.58 14.71 -12.30
N VAL A 46 -5.99 13.53 -12.55
CA VAL A 46 -5.20 13.25 -13.76
C VAL A 46 -6.04 13.37 -15.01
N LYS A 47 -7.27 12.85 -15.01
CA LYS A 47 -8.20 12.99 -16.14
C LYS A 47 -8.52 14.46 -16.41
N SER A 48 -8.65 15.29 -15.37
CA SER A 48 -8.96 16.72 -15.52
C SER A 48 -7.79 17.53 -16.09
N GLU A 49 -6.55 17.20 -15.70
CA GLU A 49 -5.32 17.79 -16.25
C GLU A 49 -5.14 17.39 -17.72
N VAL A 50 -5.25 16.10 -18.01
CA VAL A 50 -5.13 15.52 -19.35
C VAL A 50 -6.19 16.07 -20.31
N ASN A 51 -7.44 16.17 -19.88
CA ASN A 51 -8.53 16.73 -20.70
C ASN A 51 -8.32 18.23 -21.00
N ARG A 52 -7.48 18.92 -20.23
CA ARG A 52 -7.19 20.34 -20.42
C ARG A 52 -5.99 20.61 -21.32
N SER A 53 -5.13 19.62 -21.56
CA SER A 53 -3.85 19.80 -22.25
C SER A 53 -3.61 18.91 -23.49
N MET A 54 -4.51 17.99 -23.88
CA MET A 54 -4.25 17.02 -24.96
C MET A 54 -5.12 17.19 -26.22
N GLU A 55 -4.55 16.83 -27.37
CA GLU A 55 -5.23 16.71 -28.67
C GLU A 55 -6.06 15.41 -28.76
N LEU A 56 -7.15 15.43 -29.53
CA LEU A 56 -8.15 14.34 -29.61
C LEU A 56 -7.58 12.98 -30.06
N ASP A 57 -6.44 12.95 -30.75
CA ASP A 57 -5.83 11.72 -31.24
C ASP A 57 -5.06 10.93 -30.16
N GLU A 58 -4.42 11.61 -29.20
CA GLU A 58 -3.77 10.94 -28.07
C GLU A 58 -4.80 10.33 -27.11
N LEU A 59 -5.95 11.00 -26.93
CA LEU A 59 -7.09 10.49 -26.17
C LEU A 59 -7.66 9.19 -26.77
N ARG A 60 -7.78 9.10 -28.10
CA ARG A 60 -8.21 7.89 -28.80
C ARG A 60 -7.22 6.73 -28.58
N LYS A 61 -5.92 7.00 -28.73
CA LYS A 61 -4.87 5.99 -28.53
C LYS A 61 -4.80 5.50 -27.07
N MET A 62 -4.97 6.40 -26.10
CA MET A 62 -5.05 6.03 -24.68
C MET A 62 -6.33 5.26 -24.36
N LYS A 63 -7.48 5.65 -24.93
CA LYS A 63 -8.73 4.90 -24.78
C LYS A 63 -8.58 3.47 -25.28
N ASP A 64 -8.03 3.28 -26.49
CA ASP A 64 -7.93 1.94 -27.09
C ASP A 64 -6.94 1.05 -26.34
N THR A 65 -5.84 1.62 -25.82
CA THR A 65 -4.90 0.86 -24.96
C THR A 65 -5.50 0.50 -23.60
N VAL A 66 -6.24 1.41 -22.97
CA VAL A 66 -6.96 1.14 -21.72
C VAL A 66 -8.08 0.12 -21.94
N GLU A 67 -8.81 0.21 -23.04
CA GLU A 67 -9.87 -0.72 -23.41
C GLU A 67 -9.31 -2.12 -23.69
N GLY A 68 -8.17 -2.22 -24.38
CA GLY A 68 -7.42 -3.46 -24.55
C GLY A 68 -6.97 -4.06 -23.22
N ALA A 69 -6.29 -3.28 -22.38
CA ALA A 69 -5.84 -3.74 -21.07
C ALA A 69 -6.99 -4.17 -20.16
N ALA A 70 -8.12 -3.44 -20.19
CA ALA A 70 -9.31 -3.82 -19.44
C ALA A 70 -9.91 -5.15 -19.95
N ARG A 71 -9.85 -5.39 -21.26
CA ARG A 71 -10.31 -6.64 -21.87
C ARG A 71 -9.42 -7.82 -21.52
N ASP A 72 -8.11 -7.63 -21.48
CA ASP A 72 -7.13 -8.63 -21.04
C ASP A 72 -7.29 -8.97 -19.56
N VAL A 73 -7.52 -7.96 -18.72
CA VAL A 73 -7.85 -8.15 -17.29
C VAL A 73 -9.17 -8.91 -17.15
N HIS A 74 -10.19 -8.58 -17.95
CA HIS A 74 -11.46 -9.28 -17.91
C HIS A 74 -11.31 -10.75 -18.30
N GLN A 75 -10.55 -11.04 -19.36
CA GLN A 75 -10.30 -12.39 -19.84
C GLN A 75 -9.47 -13.21 -18.84
N SER A 76 -8.41 -12.63 -18.27
CA SER A 76 -7.60 -13.28 -17.23
C SER A 76 -8.40 -13.55 -15.96
N ILE A 77 -9.24 -12.61 -15.51
CA ILE A 77 -10.15 -12.85 -14.37
C ILE A 77 -11.11 -14.01 -14.66
N HIS A 78 -11.67 -14.09 -15.88
CA HIS A 78 -12.56 -15.20 -16.25
C HIS A 78 -11.84 -16.55 -16.28
N THR A 79 -10.64 -16.62 -16.86
CA THR A 79 -9.82 -17.84 -16.87
C THR A 79 -9.45 -18.27 -15.45
N HIS A 80 -8.89 -17.36 -14.64
CA HIS A 80 -8.52 -17.65 -13.26
C HIS A 80 -9.72 -18.00 -12.38
N ALA A 81 -10.87 -17.35 -12.57
CA ALA A 81 -12.10 -17.71 -11.85
C ALA A 81 -12.58 -19.12 -12.19
N SER A 82 -12.45 -19.56 -13.44
CA SER A 82 -12.84 -20.92 -13.85
C SER A 82 -11.91 -22.00 -13.29
N ASP A 83 -10.62 -21.71 -13.16
CA ASP A 83 -9.65 -22.63 -12.57
C ASP A 83 -9.80 -22.67 -11.04
N PHE A 84 -10.08 -21.54 -10.41
CA PHE A 84 -10.47 -21.48 -9.00
C PHE A 84 -11.73 -22.30 -8.72
N GLN A 85 -12.74 -22.21 -9.59
CA GLN A 85 -13.97 -22.98 -9.42
C GLN A 85 -13.71 -24.49 -9.49
N LYS A 86 -12.84 -24.95 -10.40
CA LYS A 86 -12.46 -26.36 -10.51
C LYS A 86 -11.67 -26.86 -9.31
N ASP A 87 -10.71 -26.06 -8.81
CA ASP A 87 -9.91 -26.39 -7.62
C ASP A 87 -10.80 -26.46 -6.36
N TRP A 88 -11.77 -25.54 -6.27
CA TRP A 88 -12.77 -25.51 -5.22
C TRP A 88 -13.70 -26.71 -5.25
N ASP A 89 -14.27 -27.05 -6.42
CA ASP A 89 -15.16 -28.19 -6.58
C ASP A 89 -14.44 -29.52 -6.31
N ASN A 90 -13.14 -29.61 -6.62
CA ASN A 90 -12.31 -30.77 -6.33
C ASN A 90 -11.93 -30.88 -4.84
N GLY A 91 -11.69 -29.75 -4.17
CA GLY A 91 -11.39 -29.70 -2.73
C GLY A 91 -12.58 -29.96 -1.82
N LEU A 92 -13.82 -29.71 -2.28
CA LEU A 92 -15.04 -29.98 -1.52
C LEU A 92 -15.60 -31.41 -1.70
N ALA A 93 -15.12 -32.17 -2.68
CA ALA A 93 -15.54 -33.55 -2.93
C ALA A 93 -14.75 -34.61 -2.14
N GLY A 94 -13.69 -34.21 -1.41
CA GLY A 94 -12.94 -35.09 -0.51
C GLY A 94 -13.56 -35.12 0.89
N PRO A 95 -13.75 -36.30 1.52
CA PRO A 95 -14.37 -36.39 2.84
C PRO A 95 -13.50 -35.67 3.88
N GLY A 96 -14.14 -34.78 4.64
CA GLY A 96 -13.53 -34.09 5.76
C GLY A 96 -13.16 -35.06 6.87
N ASP A 97 -11.88 -35.12 7.21
CA ASP A 97 -11.42 -35.75 8.43
C ASP A 97 -10.86 -34.68 9.38
N ALA A 98 -11.66 -34.40 10.40
CA ALA A 98 -11.27 -33.69 11.59
C ALA A 98 -10.51 -34.66 12.49
N SER A 99 -9.17 -34.70 12.39
CA SER A 99 -8.28 -35.32 13.39
C SER A 99 -6.83 -34.91 13.15
N ALA A 100 -6.45 -33.74 13.68
CA ALA A 100 -5.05 -33.35 13.82
C ALA A 100 -4.84 -32.56 15.13
N ALA A 101 -5.37 -33.09 16.22
CA ALA A 101 -4.75 -32.93 17.52
C ALA A 101 -3.79 -34.12 17.66
N ASP A 102 -2.53 -33.88 18.04
CA ASP A 102 -1.44 -34.85 18.23
C ASP A 102 -0.42 -34.98 17.09
N ALA A 103 0.29 -33.89 16.82
CA ALA A 103 1.70 -33.97 16.48
C ALA A 103 2.42 -32.80 17.15
N ALA A 104 2.99 -33.08 18.32
CA ALA A 104 3.89 -32.18 19.02
C ALA A 104 5.10 -31.87 18.14
N MET A 105 4.96 -30.81 17.35
CA MET A 105 6.03 -30.15 16.60
C MET A 105 7.03 -29.59 17.63
N SER A 106 8.03 -30.40 18.00
CA SER A 106 9.28 -29.96 18.64
C SER A 106 10.10 -29.13 17.64
N TYR A 107 9.70 -27.87 17.46
CA TYR A 107 10.49 -26.87 16.77
C TYR A 107 10.91 -25.93 17.87
N SER A 108 12.20 -25.97 18.21
CA SER A 108 12.82 -25.02 19.12
C SER A 108 12.46 -23.61 18.68
N GLN A 109 11.51 -22.99 19.39
CA GLN A 109 11.02 -21.66 19.08
C GLN A 109 12.08 -20.63 19.48
N ILE A 110 12.98 -20.32 18.54
CA ILE A 110 13.76 -19.09 18.61
C ILE A 110 12.86 -17.99 18.07
N VAL A 111 11.93 -17.53 18.90
CA VAL A 111 11.15 -16.32 18.61
C VAL A 111 12.06 -15.11 18.78
N PRO A 112 12.32 -14.31 17.72
CA PRO A 112 13.11 -13.10 17.87
C PRO A 112 12.39 -12.13 18.80
N THR A 113 13.00 -11.83 19.94
CA THR A 113 12.42 -10.89 20.92
C THR A 113 12.52 -9.48 20.36
N TYR A 114 11.39 -8.77 20.33
CA TYR A 114 11.35 -7.39 19.85
C TYR A 114 12.09 -6.47 20.82
N LYS A 115 13.20 -5.89 20.37
CA LYS A 115 13.91 -4.85 21.12
C LYS A 115 13.40 -3.48 20.69
N HIS A 116 12.67 -2.81 21.57
CA HIS A 116 12.12 -1.49 21.28
C HIS A 116 13.26 -0.51 20.94
N PRO A 117 13.23 0.15 19.76
CA PRO A 117 14.15 1.24 19.52
C PRO A 117 13.76 2.35 20.50
N GLY A 118 14.65 2.69 21.43
CA GLY A 118 14.46 3.75 22.44
C GLY A 118 14.36 5.16 21.81
N LYS A 119 13.47 5.33 20.83
CA LYS A 119 13.22 6.57 20.10
C LYS A 119 12.22 7.39 20.90
N ASN A 120 12.72 8.48 21.44
CA ASN A 120 11.92 9.55 22.05
C ASN A 120 11.15 10.31 20.97
N TRP A 121 10.05 9.72 20.48
CA TRP A 121 9.14 10.25 19.47
C TRP A 121 8.63 11.66 19.79
N ARG A 122 8.58 12.03 21.08
CA ARG A 122 8.24 13.37 21.56
C ARG A 122 9.28 14.44 21.19
N LEU A 123 10.56 14.13 21.16
CA LEU A 123 11.63 15.09 20.80
C LEU A 123 11.64 15.42 19.29
N LYS A 124 10.95 14.63 18.45
CA LYS A 124 10.91 14.84 16.99
C LYS A 124 9.69 15.60 16.48
N ARG A 125 8.68 15.87 17.30
CA ARG A 125 7.48 16.62 16.84
C ARG A 125 7.71 18.12 16.68
N SER A 126 8.67 18.71 17.40
CA SER A 126 9.03 20.13 17.26
C SER A 126 10.19 20.38 16.29
N ALA A 127 10.76 19.33 15.70
CA ALA A 127 11.88 19.50 14.78
C ALA A 127 11.37 19.89 13.39
N THR A 128 11.52 21.17 13.03
CA THR A 128 11.30 21.64 11.66
C THR A 128 12.17 20.84 10.68
N PRO A 129 11.60 20.37 9.55
CA PRO A 129 12.32 19.57 8.56
C PRO A 129 13.59 20.27 8.04
N GLN A 130 14.62 19.49 7.70
CA GLN A 130 15.89 20.03 7.18
C GLN A 130 15.70 20.80 5.87
N TRP A 131 14.79 20.36 4.99
CA TRP A 131 14.47 21.06 3.75
C TRP A 131 13.89 22.46 4.01
N PHE A 132 13.07 22.61 5.07
CA PHE A 132 12.46 23.89 5.43
C PHE A 132 13.52 24.86 5.97
N LYS A 133 14.43 24.37 6.81
CA LYS A 133 15.55 25.18 7.34
C LYS A 133 16.50 25.65 6.24
N ALA A 134 16.79 24.79 5.26
CA ALA A 134 17.62 25.15 4.11
C ALA A 134 16.98 26.25 3.26
N ARG A 135 15.66 26.19 3.05
CA ARG A 135 14.91 27.19 2.27
C ARG A 135 14.73 28.52 3.01
N ALA A 136 14.56 28.46 4.33
CA ALA A 136 14.41 29.64 5.19
C ALA A 136 15.74 30.32 5.56
N GLY A 137 16.89 29.84 5.03
CA GLY A 137 18.21 30.41 5.31
C GLY A 137 18.66 30.28 6.77
N VAL A 138 18.00 29.41 7.56
CA VAL A 138 18.29 29.26 8.99
C VAL A 138 19.58 28.47 9.16
N ARG A 139 20.60 29.11 9.76
CA ARG A 139 21.90 28.47 10.02
C ARG A 139 21.74 27.27 10.95
N THR A 140 21.99 26.08 10.42
CA THR A 140 21.82 24.80 11.14
C THR A 140 23.05 24.35 11.92
N LYS A 141 24.21 24.97 11.67
CA LYS A 141 25.50 24.62 12.30
C LYS A 141 25.99 25.76 13.17
N ALA A 142 26.33 25.46 14.43
CA ALA A 142 27.05 26.38 15.29
C ALA A 142 28.48 26.58 14.74
N GLN A 143 28.91 27.83 14.58
CA GLN A 143 30.31 28.11 14.20
C GLN A 143 31.22 27.79 15.38
N SER A 144 32.13 26.84 15.22
CA SER A 144 33.16 26.53 16.21
C SER A 144 33.99 27.78 16.52
N GLY A 145 34.55 27.86 17.75
CA GLY A 145 35.39 29.00 18.16
C GLY A 145 36.54 29.26 17.18
N ALA A 146 37.16 28.21 16.65
CA ALA A 146 38.20 28.30 15.63
C ALA A 146 37.71 28.98 14.32
N ALA A 147 36.49 28.67 13.86
CA ALA A 147 35.90 29.27 12.67
C ALA A 147 35.56 30.75 12.84
N ARG A 148 35.23 31.19 14.07
CA ARG A 148 35.07 32.62 14.40
C ARG A 148 36.41 33.34 14.32
N VAL A 149 37.45 32.75 14.92
CA VAL A 149 38.79 33.36 14.96
C VAL A 149 39.46 33.40 13.59
N ALA A 150 39.20 32.40 12.72
CA ALA A 150 39.75 32.35 11.37
C ALA A 150 39.41 33.57 10.49
N ARG A 151 38.30 34.27 10.77
CA ARG A 151 37.90 35.49 10.03
C ARG A 151 38.76 36.71 10.37
N PHE A 152 39.34 36.73 11.57
CA PHE A 152 40.12 37.84 12.09
C PHE A 152 41.63 37.57 12.07
N ARG A 153 42.05 36.42 11.51
CA ARG A 153 43.48 36.12 11.34
C ARG A 153 43.99 36.81 10.07
N PRO A 154 45.03 37.66 10.15
CA PRO A 154 45.64 38.23 8.96
C PRO A 154 46.19 37.11 8.08
N ARG A 155 45.95 37.18 6.76
CA ARG A 155 46.51 36.22 5.80
C ARG A 155 48.02 36.46 5.73
N LYS A 156 48.81 35.41 5.96
CA LYS A 156 50.26 35.47 5.73
C LYS A 156 50.49 35.63 4.23
N LEU A 157 51.10 36.75 3.86
CA LEU A 157 51.64 36.96 2.51
C LEU A 157 52.92 36.11 2.44
N HIS A 158 53.00 35.23 1.44
CA HIS A 158 54.21 34.52 1.06
C HIS A 158 54.94 35.34 0.00
#